data_AF-W0F017-F1
#
_entry.id   AF-W0F017-F1
#
_cell.length_a   1.000
_cell.length_b   1.000
_cell.length_c   1.000
_cell.angle_alpha   90.00
_cell.angle_beta   90.00
_cell.angle_gamma   90.00
#
_symmetry.space_group_name_H-M   'P 1'
#
loop_
_entity.id
_entity.type
_entity.pdbx_description
1 polymer ?
#
loop_
_entity_poly.entity_id
_entity_poly.type
_entity_poly.pdbx_seq_one_letter_code
_entity_poly.pdbx_strand_id
1 'polypeptide(L)'
;MKKPIHQGKNVARFREMLNLKAEAFAYQLGTGWAPTEISLLEQKEIIEEPLLKRIAEILKIPVEMIKHYDEKQEINIISNDSGKGEIKFPNFHDTGKN
;
A
#
# COMPACT_ATOMS: atom_id res chain seq x y z
N MET A 1 -21.02 2.94 11.88
CA MET A 1 -20.48 1.64 11.43
C MET A 1 -19.06 1.88 10.93
N LYS A 2 -18.04 1.18 11.47
CA LYS A 2 -16.69 1.23 10.88
C LYS A 2 -16.78 0.62 9.48
N LYS A 3 -16.39 1.37 8.44
CA LYS A 3 -16.24 0.76 7.11
C LYS A 3 -15.15 -0.32 7.22
N PRO A 4 -15.34 -1.50 6.64
CA PRO A 4 -14.27 -2.49 6.56
C PRO A 4 -13.08 -1.86 5.82
N ILE A 5 -11.86 -2.12 6.30
CA ILE A 5 -10.64 -1.65 5.65
C ILE A 5 -10.55 -2.36 4.30
N HIS A 6 -10.43 -1.58 3.23
CA HIS A 6 -10.38 -2.09 1.88
C HIS A 6 -8.92 -2.12 1.39
N GLN A 7 -8.29 -3.28 1.49
CA GLN A 7 -6.87 -3.45 1.22
C GLN A 7 -6.51 -3.10 -0.23
N GLY A 8 -7.34 -3.48 -1.22
CA GLY A 8 -7.11 -3.10 -2.62
C GLY A 8 -7.07 -1.59 -2.86
N LYS A 9 -7.98 -0.83 -2.26
CA LYS A 9 -7.96 0.65 -2.34
C LYS A 9 -6.73 1.23 -1.67
N ASN A 10 -6.27 0.63 -0.57
CA ASN A 10 -5.04 1.04 0.09
C ASN A 10 -3.83 0.79 -0.82
N VAL A 11 -3.76 -0.36 -1.51
CA VAL A 11 -2.73 -0.63 -2.52
C VAL A 11 -2.73 0.44 -3.61
N ALA A 12 -3.91 0.78 -4.17
CA ALA A 12 -4.03 1.81 -5.19
C ALA A 12 -3.49 3.16 -4.69
N ARG A 13 -3.90 3.57 -3.47
CA ARG A 13 -3.46 4.81 -2.84
C ARG A 13 -1.95 4.88 -2.68
N PHE A 14 -1.33 3.87 -2.07
CA PHE A 14 0.12 3.88 -1.87
C PHE A 14 0.88 3.84 -3.20
N ARG A 15 0.39 3.08 -4.17
CA ARG A 15 0.96 3.05 -5.52
C ARG A 15 0.93 4.44 -6.17
N GLU A 16 -0.20 5.14 -6.11
CA GLU A 16 -0.35 6.50 -6.63
C GLU A 16 0.50 7.52 -5.85
N MET A 17 0.57 7.42 -4.53
CA MET A 17 1.42 8.27 -3.68
C MET A 17 2.91 8.14 -4.00
N LEU A 18 3.34 6.94 -4.39
CA LEU A 18 4.70 6.65 -4.84
C LEU A 18 4.92 6.97 -6.32
N ASN A 19 3.90 7.52 -7.00
CA ASN A 19 3.89 7.83 -8.43
C ASN A 19 4.26 6.60 -9.31
N LEU A 20 3.84 5.41 -8.87
CA LEU A 20 4.13 4.15 -9.54
C LEU A 20 2.99 3.77 -10.51
N LYS A 21 3.32 3.64 -11.80
CA LYS A 21 2.34 3.25 -12.82
C LYS A 21 1.89 1.79 -12.65
N ALA A 22 0.66 1.47 -13.03
CA ALA A 22 0.14 0.10 -12.96
C ALA A 22 0.98 -0.87 -13.80
N GLU A 23 1.49 -0.42 -14.94
CA GLU A 23 2.43 -1.15 -15.79
C GLU A 23 3.73 -1.50 -15.07
N ALA A 24 4.34 -0.52 -14.39
CA ALA A 24 5.56 -0.72 -13.63
C ALA A 24 5.32 -1.62 -12.39
N PHE A 25 4.14 -1.50 -11.78
CA PHE A 25 3.76 -2.31 -10.63
C PHE A 25 3.49 -3.77 -11.01
N ALA A 26 2.76 -4.01 -12.11
CA ALA A 26 2.57 -5.32 -12.70
C ALA A 26 3.92 -5.98 -13.06
N TYR A 27 4.82 -5.21 -13.68
CA TYR A 27 6.16 -5.70 -14.01
C TYR A 27 6.93 -6.15 -12.76
N GLN A 28 6.84 -5.41 -11.65
CA GLN A 28 7.49 -5.79 -10.39
C GLN A 28 6.85 -7.01 -9.70
N LEU A 29 5.54 -7.21 -9.85
CA LEU A 29 4.86 -8.43 -9.40
C LEU A 29 5.22 -9.65 -10.29
N GLY A 30 5.71 -9.42 -11.50
CA GLY A 30 6.29 -10.44 -12.36
C GLY A 30 5.28 -11.15 -13.26
N THR A 31 5.67 -12.32 -13.76
CA THR A 31 4.90 -13.07 -14.76
C THR A 31 3.50 -13.42 -14.25
N GLY A 32 2.48 -13.16 -15.08
CA GLY A 32 1.07 -13.34 -14.71
C GLY A 32 0.37 -12.06 -14.25
N TRP A 33 1.10 -10.96 -14.09
CA TRP A 33 0.52 -9.66 -13.75
C TRP A 33 0.51 -8.72 -14.97
N ALA A 34 -0.66 -8.15 -15.23
CA ALA A 34 -0.88 -7.13 -16.24
C ALA A 34 -1.51 -5.88 -15.59
N PRO A 35 -1.45 -4.70 -16.24
CA PRO A 35 -2.09 -3.49 -15.71
C PRO A 35 -3.58 -3.67 -15.38
N THR A 36 -4.27 -4.53 -16.16
CA THR A 36 -5.67 -4.91 -15.92
C THR A 36 -5.84 -5.72 -14.62
N GLU A 37 -4.93 -6.66 -14.35
CA GLU A 37 -4.92 -7.45 -13.11
C GLU A 37 -4.65 -6.58 -11.88
N ILE A 38 -3.84 -5.52 -12.02
CA ILE A 38 -3.64 -4.52 -10.96
C ILE A 38 -4.96 -3.83 -10.64
N SER A 39 -5.72 -3.40 -11.65
CA SER A 39 -7.02 -2.75 -11.43
C SER A 39 -8.01 -3.70 -10.72
N LEU A 40 -8.01 -4.99 -11.08
CA LEU A 40 -8.82 -6.01 -10.40
C LEU A 40 -8.38 -6.24 -8.95
N LEU A 41 -7.07 -6.31 -8.71
CA LEU A 41 -6.49 -6.40 -7.37
C LEU A 41 -6.87 -5.21 -6.48
N GLU A 42 -6.83 -4.00 -7.04
CA GLU A 42 -7.18 -2.75 -6.34
C GLU A 42 -8.67 -2.68 -5.95
N GLN A 43 -9.53 -3.43 -6.65
CA GLN A 43 -10.95 -3.56 -6.32
C GLN A 43 -11.22 -4.65 -5.27
N LYS A 44 -10.23 -5.46 -4.87
CA LYS A 44 -10.42 -6.49 -3.82
C LYS A 44 -10.48 -5.85 -2.43
N GLU A 45 -11.54 -6.17 -1.69
CA GLU A 45 -11.67 -5.71 -0.30
C GLU A 45 -10.59 -6.31 0.60
N ILE A 46 -10.31 -7.61 0.42
CA ILE A 46 -9.27 -8.36 1.14
C ILE A 46 -8.35 -9.03 0.13
N ILE A 47 -7.04 -8.98 0.41
CA ILE A 47 -5.97 -9.58 -0.38
C ILE A 47 -5.32 -10.67 0.45
N GLU A 48 -4.97 -11.78 -0.19
CA GLU A 48 -4.29 -12.90 0.46
C GLU A 48 -2.95 -12.46 1.07
N GLU A 49 -2.67 -12.89 2.29
CA GLU A 49 -1.51 -12.41 3.04
C GLU A 49 -0.15 -12.58 2.32
N PRO A 50 0.15 -13.70 1.63
CA PRO A 50 1.40 -13.85 0.88
C PRO A 50 1.54 -12.79 -0.23
N LEU A 51 0.44 -12.50 -0.94
CA LEU A 51 0.40 -11.50 -1.99
C LEU A 51 0.50 -10.08 -1.39
N LEU A 52 -0.19 -9.83 -0.28
CA LEU A 52 -0.15 -8.55 0.42
C LEU A 52 1.26 -8.19 0.90
N LYS A 53 1.99 -9.16 1.45
CA LYS A 53 3.40 -8.98 1.85
C LYS A 53 4.27 -8.62 0.65
N ARG A 54 4.12 -9.33 -0.46
CA ARG A 54 4.85 -9.04 -1.71
C ARG A 54 4.56 -7.65 -2.27
N ILE A 55 3.28 -7.24 -2.23
CA ILE A 55 2.88 -5.88 -2.63
C ILE A 55 3.55 -4.84 -1.73
N ALA A 56 3.53 -5.05 -0.41
CA ALA A 56 4.14 -4.15 0.56
C ALA A 56 5.65 -3.99 0.33
N GLU A 57 6.34 -5.09 0.00
CA GLU A 57 7.78 -5.08 -0.35
C GLU A 57 8.06 -4.25 -1.61
N ILE A 58 7.24 -4.41 -2.66
CA ILE A 58 7.39 -3.63 -3.91
C ILE A 58 7.15 -2.14 -3.67
N LEU A 59 6.11 -1.82 -2.89
CA LEU A 59 5.80 -0.45 -2.50
C LEU A 59 6.78 0.10 -1.44
N LYS A 60 7.64 -0.75 -0.88
CA LYS A 60 8.58 -0.42 0.21
C LYS A 60 7.88 0.19 1.42
N ILE A 61 6.72 -0.35 1.77
CA ILE A 61 5.92 0.05 2.94
C ILE A 61 5.70 -1.15 3.86
N PRO A 62 5.42 -0.93 5.16
CA PRO A 62 4.97 -2.00 6.03
C PRO A 62 3.65 -2.60 5.53
N VAL A 63 3.51 -3.94 5.58
CA VAL A 63 2.25 -4.62 5.21
C VAL A 63 1.05 -4.13 6.05
N GLU A 64 1.32 -3.73 7.28
CA GLU A 64 0.35 -3.14 8.21
C GLU A 64 -0.26 -1.84 7.68
N MET A 65 0.48 -1.06 6.86
CA MET A 65 -0.09 0.09 6.17
C MET A 65 -1.28 -0.35 5.33
N ILE A 66 -1.14 -1.42 4.55
CA ILE A 66 -2.19 -1.84 3.64
C ILE A 66 -3.37 -2.44 4.42
N LYS A 67 -3.10 -3.11 5.54
CA LYS A 67 -4.11 -3.75 6.40
C LYS A 67 -4.90 -2.77 7.28
N HIS A 68 -4.30 -1.68 7.71
CA HIS A 68 -4.85 -0.80 8.76
C HIS A 68 -5.00 0.66 8.33
N TYR A 69 -4.51 1.03 7.14
CA TYR A 69 -4.73 2.38 6.62
C TYR A 69 -6.22 2.64 6.40
N ASP A 70 -6.67 3.73 7.02
CA ASP A 70 -7.98 4.34 6.84
C ASP A 70 -7.76 5.76 6.33
N GLU A 71 -8.72 6.34 5.62
CA GLU A 71 -8.61 7.70 5.06
C GLU A 71 -8.30 8.78 6.11
N LYS A 72 -8.58 8.51 7.39
CA LYS A 72 -8.27 9.40 8.52
C LYS A 72 -6.83 9.30 9.02
N GLN A 73 -6.07 8.30 8.58
CA GLN A 73 -4.66 8.15 8.96
C GLN A 73 -3.83 9.13 8.13
N GLU A 74 -3.18 10.07 8.81
CA GLU A 74 -2.33 11.07 8.19
C GLU A 74 -0.99 10.42 7.80
N ILE A 75 -0.68 10.38 6.49
CA ILE A 75 0.66 10.01 6.00
C ILE A 75 1.43 11.32 5.80
N ASN A 76 2.53 11.49 6.53
CA ASN A 76 3.32 12.71 6.45
C ASN A 76 4.47 12.51 5.45
N ILE A 77 4.38 13.17 4.29
CA ILE A 77 5.47 13.18 3.30
C ILE A 77 6.41 14.31 3.68
N ILE A 78 7.62 13.97 4.15
CA ILE A 78 8.64 14.96 4.49
C ILE A 78 9.59 15.09 3.30
N SER A 79 9.47 16.19 2.58
CA SER A 79 10.41 16.57 1.53
C SER A 79 11.65 17.19 2.18
N ASN A 80 12.77 16.48 2.19
CA ASN A 80 14.07 17.09 2.47
C ASN A 80 14.55 17.85 1.23
N ASP A 81 15.09 19.05 1.41
CA ASP A 81 15.65 19.96 0.39
C ASP A 81 16.70 19.29 -0.53
N SER A 82 17.22 18.13 -0.12
CA SER A 82 18.12 17.27 -0.89
C SER A 82 17.46 16.48 -2.05
N GLY A 83 16.22 16.80 -2.43
CA GLY A 83 15.53 16.16 -3.56
C GLY A 83 15.08 14.71 -3.31
N LYS A 84 15.18 14.22 -2.07
CA LYS A 84 14.69 12.90 -1.63
C LYS A 84 13.59 13.09 -0.60
N GLY A 85 12.33 12.90 -0.99
CA GLY A 85 11.22 12.87 -0.06
C GLY A 85 11.20 11.56 0.71
N GLU A 86 11.19 11.62 2.04
CA GLU A 86 10.98 10.47 2.90
C GLU A 86 9.51 10.43 3.33
N ILE A 87 8.84 9.31 3.07
CA ILE A 87 7.46 9.10 3.54
C ILE A 87 7.53 8.55 4.96
N LYS A 88 7.05 9.33 5.94
CA LYS A 88 6.91 8.87 7.32
C LYS A 88 5.52 8.28 7.51
N PHE A 89 5.51 7.00 7.83
CA PHE A 89 4.30 6.26 8.15
C PHE A 89 3.97 6.38 9.64
N PRO A 90 2.67 6.39 10.02
CA PRO A 90 2.30 6.29 11.41
C PRO A 90 2.85 4.98 12.01
N ASN A 91 3.28 5.03 13.26
CA ASN A 91 3.65 3.82 13.98
C ASN A 91 2.37 3.05 14.31
N PHE A 92 2.16 1.93 13.60
CA PHE A 92 1.23 0.89 14.04
C PHE A 92 1.93 0.16 15.17
N HIS A 93 1.96 0.77 16.35
CA HIS A 93 2.34 0.03 17.54
C HIS A 93 1.26 -1.03 17.70
N ASP A 94 1.65 -2.29 17.55
CA ASP A 94 0.80 -3.43 17.87
C ASP A 94 0.37 -3.21 19.33
N THR A 95 -0.86 -2.72 19.55
CA THR A 95 -1.47 -2.75 20.87
C THR A 95 -1.94 -4.19 21.11
N GLY A 96 -1.01 -5.14 21.01
CA GLY A 96 -1.04 -6.41 21.68
C GLY A 96 -0.99 -6.12 23.16
N LYS A 97 -2.13 -5.71 23.71
CA LYS A 97 -2.40 -5.81 25.13
C LYS A 97 -2.09 -7.25 25.54
N ASN A 98 -1.10 -7.42 26.38
CA ASN A 98 -1.22 -8.35 27.49
C ASN A 98 -0.78 -7.64 28.76
#